data_AF-A0A2X0QXA1-F1
#
_entry.id   AF-A0A2X0QXA1-F1
#
_cell.length_a   1.000
_cell.length_b   1.000
_cell.length_c   1.000
_cell.angle_alpha   90.00
_cell.angle_beta   90.00
_cell.angle_gamma   90.00
#
_symmetry.space_group_name_H-M   'P 1'
#
loop_
_entity.id
_entity.type
_entity.pdbx_description
1 polymer ?
#
loop_
_entity_poly.entity_id
_entity_poly.type
_entity_poly.pdbx_seq_one_letter_code
_entity_poly.pdbx_strand_id
1 'polypeptide(L)'
;MITDLKQKLRELHANRLINYGNTAYQRISNDWHFESVPTELGELWYGQDVVSFRTLSIAYDSDIDYMSHNELVRWIDNERCLIARLEKIFSDLETKKAGIAHGKN
;
A
#
# COMPACT_ATOMS: atom_id res chain seq x y z
N MET A 1 -6.33 22.03 -10.12
CA MET A 1 -7.59 22.39 -9.42
C MET A 1 -7.79 21.43 -8.24
N ILE A 2 -8.61 21.80 -7.24
CA ILE A 2 -8.89 20.92 -6.08
C ILE A 2 -9.49 19.57 -6.49
N THR A 3 -10.25 19.55 -7.58
CA THR A 3 -10.81 18.34 -8.21
C THR A 3 -9.74 17.35 -8.65
N ASP A 4 -8.64 17.84 -9.23
CA ASP A 4 -7.54 16.99 -9.69
C ASP A 4 -6.84 16.28 -8.51
N LEU A 5 -6.71 16.97 -7.37
CA LEU A 5 -6.13 16.39 -6.16
C LEU A 5 -7.02 15.31 -5.57
N LYS A 6 -8.34 15.54 -5.51
CA LYS A 6 -9.31 14.53 -5.06
C LYS A 6 -9.22 13.27 -5.91
N GLN A 7 -9.24 13.45 -7.24
CA GLN A 7 -9.09 12.34 -8.19
C GLN A 7 -7.76 11.62 -8.00
N LYS A 8 -6.67 12.37 -7.81
CA LYS A 8 -5.35 11.78 -7.59
C LYS A 8 -5.27 10.95 -6.33
N LEU A 9 -5.87 11.40 -5.23
CA LEU A 9 -5.90 10.66 -3.97
C LEU A 9 -6.68 9.34 -4.14
N ARG A 10 -7.82 9.36 -4.84
CA ARG A 10 -8.60 8.16 -5.17
C ARG A 10 -7.80 7.14 -5.97
N GLU A 11 -7.09 7.60 -7.00
CA GLU A 11 -6.23 6.75 -7.82
C GLU A 11 -5.13 6.09 -7.00
N LEU A 12 -4.48 6.85 -6.10
CA LEU A 12 -3.43 6.32 -5.23
C LEU A 12 -3.99 5.29 -4.24
N HIS A 13 -5.15 5.53 -3.65
CA HIS A 13 -5.84 4.57 -2.79
C HIS A 13 -6.18 3.28 -3.52
N ALA A 14 -6.77 3.38 -4.71
CA ALA A 14 -7.10 2.21 -5.54
C ALA A 14 -5.84 1.43 -5.92
N ASN A 15 -4.80 2.13 -6.38
CA ASN A 15 -3.51 1.54 -6.70
C ASN A 15 -2.92 0.78 -5.50
N ARG A 16 -2.89 1.41 -4.33
CA ARG A 16 -2.37 0.82 -3.09
C ARG A 16 -3.13 -0.45 -2.72
N LEU A 17 -4.46 -0.41 -2.75
CA LEU A 17 -5.31 -1.54 -2.39
C LEU A 17 -5.14 -2.72 -3.35
N ILE A 18 -5.09 -2.46 -4.66
CA ILE A 18 -4.99 -3.48 -5.70
C ILE A 18 -3.61 -4.15 -5.68
N ASN A 19 -2.54 -3.36 -5.55
CA ASN A 19 -1.17 -3.82 -5.81
C ASN A 19 -0.37 -4.16 -4.55
N TYR A 20 -0.75 -3.63 -3.38
CA TYR A 20 0.02 -3.82 -2.15
C TYR A 20 -0.81 -4.26 -0.95
N GLY A 21 -2.08 -4.60 -1.16
CA GLY A 21 -2.93 -5.21 -0.14
C GLY A 21 -2.63 -6.69 0.08
N ASN A 22 -3.30 -7.28 1.06
CA ASN A 22 -3.19 -8.69 1.43
C ASN A 22 -3.30 -9.65 0.23
N THR A 23 -4.26 -9.41 -0.66
CA THR A 23 -4.47 -10.24 -1.85
C THR A 23 -3.27 -10.21 -2.79
N ALA A 24 -2.63 -9.04 -2.95
CA ALA A 24 -1.43 -8.93 -3.77
C ALA A 24 -0.26 -9.69 -3.13
N TYR A 25 -0.11 -9.57 -1.81
CA TYR A 25 0.89 -10.34 -1.06
C TYR A 25 0.69 -11.85 -1.19
N GLN A 26 -0.54 -12.38 -1.05
CA GLN A 26 -0.80 -13.81 -1.21
C GLN A 26 -0.41 -14.30 -2.60
N ARG A 27 -0.69 -13.51 -3.65
CA ARG A 27 -0.33 -13.85 -5.04
C ARG A 27 1.17 -13.87 -5.28
N ILE A 28 1.89 -12.88 -4.76
CA ILE A 28 3.34 -12.77 -4.96
C ILE A 28 4.08 -13.81 -4.13
N SER A 29 3.73 -13.98 -2.84
CA SER A 29 4.46 -14.85 -1.90
C SER A 29 4.01 -16.31 -1.89
N ASN A 30 2.80 -16.63 -2.37
CA ASN A 30 2.08 -17.89 -2.14
C ASN A 30 1.75 -18.19 -0.66
N ASP A 31 1.94 -17.23 0.24
CA ASP A 31 1.60 -17.35 1.66
C ASP A 31 0.13 -16.97 1.88
N TRP A 32 -0.75 -17.95 1.64
CA TRP A 32 -2.21 -17.77 1.76
C TRP A 32 -2.69 -17.52 3.18
N HIS A 33 -1.95 -17.99 4.18
CA HIS A 33 -2.32 -17.91 5.60
C HIS A 33 -1.60 -16.79 6.35
N PHE A 34 -0.76 -16.01 5.67
CA PHE A 34 0.02 -14.90 6.24
C PHE A 34 0.99 -15.33 7.34
N GLU A 35 1.49 -16.56 7.29
CA GLU A 35 2.38 -17.14 8.30
C GLU A 35 3.80 -16.56 8.24
N SER A 36 4.18 -16.00 7.09
CA SER A 36 5.53 -15.52 6.79
C SER A 36 5.59 -14.04 6.43
N VAL A 37 4.54 -13.27 6.76
CA VAL A 37 4.48 -11.84 6.49
C VAL A 37 5.67 -11.13 7.18
N PRO A 38 6.50 -10.39 6.42
CA PRO A 38 7.57 -9.59 7.02
C PRO A 38 7.01 -8.61 8.06
N THR A 39 7.67 -8.49 9.21
CA THR A 39 7.22 -7.60 10.29
C THR A 39 6.96 -6.18 9.81
N GLU A 40 7.88 -5.62 9.00
CA GLU A 40 7.74 -4.28 8.41
C GLU A 40 6.47 -4.16 7.55
N LEU A 41 6.12 -5.19 6.78
CA LEU A 41 4.89 -5.19 5.98
C LEU A 41 3.64 -5.25 6.87
N GLY A 42 3.68 -6.06 7.93
CA GLY A 42 2.63 -6.12 8.93
C GLY A 42 2.40 -4.77 9.61
N GLU A 43 3.47 -4.04 9.92
CA GLU A 43 3.40 -2.68 10.48
C GLU A 43 2.81 -1.68 9.48
N LEU A 44 3.19 -1.74 8.20
CA LEU A 44 2.60 -0.87 7.16
C LEU A 44 1.12 -1.17 6.91
N TRP A 45 0.65 -2.40 7.12
CA TRP A 45 -0.77 -2.74 7.01
C TRP A 45 -1.59 -2.39 8.24
N TYR A 46 -1.11 -2.78 9.42
CA TYR A 46 -1.92 -2.81 10.63
C TYR A 46 -1.42 -1.88 11.74
N GLY A 47 -0.23 -1.31 11.56
CA GLY A 47 0.38 -0.39 12.51
C GLY A 47 -0.43 0.89 12.70
N GLN A 48 -0.17 1.53 13.83
CA GLN A 48 -0.77 2.81 14.22
C GLN A 48 0.07 4.02 13.78
N ASP A 49 1.14 3.79 13.01
CA ASP A 49 1.95 4.87 12.46
C ASP A 49 1.12 5.77 11.53
N VAL A 50 1.50 7.04 11.42
CA VAL A 50 0.86 8.07 10.61
C VAL A 50 0.78 7.66 9.13
N VAL A 51 1.68 6.79 8.68
CA VAL A 51 1.74 6.29 7.31
C VAL A 51 1.58 4.77 7.32
N SER A 52 0.33 4.30 7.43
CA SER A 52 -0.05 2.90 7.31
C SER A 52 -1.37 2.77 6.54
N PHE A 53 -1.70 1.58 6.04
CA PHE A 53 -3.01 1.31 5.44
C PHE A 53 -4.14 1.67 6.40
N ARG A 54 -3.97 1.37 7.69
CA ARG A 54 -4.97 1.63 8.71
C ARG A 54 -5.22 3.12 8.90
N THR A 55 -4.17 3.93 9.00
CA THR A 55 -4.30 5.38 9.26
C THR A 55 -4.65 6.18 8.01
N LEU A 56 -4.28 5.66 6.84
CA LEU A 56 -4.62 6.22 5.52
C LEU A 56 -5.81 5.48 4.90
N SER A 57 -6.63 4.81 5.72
CA SER A 57 -7.92 4.28 5.30
C SER A 57 -8.95 5.39 5.42
N ILE A 58 -9.72 5.59 4.35
CA ILE A 58 -10.88 6.47 4.37
C ILE A 58 -12.12 5.59 4.52
N ALA A 59 -13.02 5.96 5.43
CA ALA A 59 -14.24 5.19 5.69
C ALA A 59 -15.20 5.25 4.49
N TYR A 60 -15.34 6.44 3.89
CA TYR A 60 -16.18 6.66 2.72
C TYR A 60 -15.48 7.53 1.68
N ASP A 61 -15.55 7.16 0.40
CA ASP A 61 -14.95 7.98 -0.68
C ASP A 61 -15.43 9.44 -0.68
N SER A 62 -16.66 9.68 -0.23
CA SER A 62 -17.23 11.02 -0.02
C SER A 62 -16.44 11.88 0.97
N ASP A 63 -15.68 11.29 1.90
CA ASP A 63 -14.87 12.02 2.86
C ASP A 63 -13.79 12.85 2.14
N ILE A 64 -13.28 12.37 0.99
CA ILE A 64 -12.35 13.10 0.13
C ILE A 64 -12.98 14.38 -0.41
N ASP A 65 -14.31 14.40 -0.61
CA ASP A 65 -14.99 15.57 -1.16
C ASP A 65 -15.06 16.74 -0.17
N TYR A 66 -14.92 16.47 1.12
CA TYR A 66 -14.94 17.46 2.19
C TYR A 66 -13.53 17.93 2.61
N MET A 67 -12.47 17.30 2.11
CA MET A 67 -11.10 17.68 2.43
C MET A 67 -10.73 19.05 1.82
N SER A 68 -10.05 19.86 2.62
CA SER A 68 -9.40 21.08 2.14
C SER A 68 -8.24 20.77 1.21
N HIS A 69 -7.79 21.79 0.47
CA HIS A 69 -6.62 21.65 -0.42
C HIS A 69 -5.37 21.15 0.32
N ASN A 70 -5.08 21.70 1.50
CA ASN A 70 -3.89 21.32 2.28
C ASN A 70 -3.99 19.90 2.83
N GLU A 71 -5.19 19.46 3.22
CA GLU A 71 -5.42 18.07 3.62
C GLU A 71 -5.18 17.12 2.44
N LEU A 72 -5.74 17.43 1.27
CA LEU A 72 -5.53 16.62 0.06
C LEU A 72 -4.04 16.48 -0.29
N VAL A 73 -3.28 17.58 -0.27
CA VAL A 73 -1.83 17.54 -0.53
C VAL A 73 -1.12 16.65 0.49
N ARG A 74 -1.38 16.85 1.79
CA ARG A 74 -0.77 16.06 2.86
C ARG A 74 -1.09 14.56 2.73
N TRP A 75 -2.35 14.23 2.42
CA TRP A 75 -2.77 12.84 2.22
C TRP A 75 -2.10 12.22 1.00
N ILE A 76 -2.04 12.92 -0.12
CA ILE A 76 -1.34 12.46 -1.33
C ILE A 76 0.14 12.17 -1.05
N ASP A 77 0.82 13.04 -0.30
CA ASP A 77 2.23 12.85 0.04
C ASP A 77 2.44 11.65 0.97
N ASN A 78 1.57 11.47 1.97
CA ASN A 78 1.57 10.28 2.81
C ASN A 78 1.35 9.00 1.99
N GLU A 79 0.43 9.02 1.04
CA GLU A 79 0.13 7.90 0.14
C GLU A 79 1.33 7.51 -0.71
N ARG A 80 2.02 8.49 -1.26
CA ARG A 80 3.25 8.27 -2.03
C ARG A 80 4.34 7.66 -1.16
N CYS A 81 4.51 8.16 0.06
CA CYS A 81 5.47 7.61 1.02
C CYS A 81 5.15 6.14 1.35
N LEU A 82 3.88 5.83 1.59
CA LEU A 82 3.45 4.45 1.87
C LEU A 82 3.70 3.54 0.66
N ILE A 83 3.27 3.96 -0.54
CA ILE A 83 3.45 3.19 -1.78
C ILE A 83 4.94 2.91 -2.03
N ALA A 84 5.82 3.91 -1.88
CA ALA A 84 7.26 3.70 -2.10
C ALA A 84 7.88 2.67 -1.14
N ARG A 85 7.44 2.64 0.12
CA ARG A 85 7.89 1.62 1.09
C ARG A 85 7.38 0.23 0.70
N LEU A 86 6.11 0.13 0.30
CA LEU A 86 5.50 -1.12 -0.14
C LEU A 86 6.14 -1.67 -1.41
N GLU A 87 6.41 -0.80 -2.40
CA GLU A 87 7.08 -1.15 -3.65
C GLU A 87 8.44 -1.82 -3.39
N LYS A 88 9.21 -1.29 -2.45
CA LYS A 88 10.50 -1.87 -2.04
C LYS A 88 10.32 -3.27 -1.47
N ILE A 89 9.41 -3.45 -0.52
CA ILE A 89 9.15 -4.75 0.12
C ILE A 89 8.65 -5.77 -0.91
N PHE A 90 7.71 -5.38 -1.78
CA PHE A 90 7.15 -6.28 -2.79
C PHE A 90 8.19 -6.69 -3.84
N SER A 91 9.06 -5.76 -4.25
CA SER A 91 10.19 -6.07 -5.14
C SER A 91 11.15 -7.08 -4.50
N ASP A 92 11.42 -6.96 -3.20
CA ASP A 92 12.25 -7.92 -2.45
C ASP A 92 11.57 -9.31 -2.33
N LEU A 93 10.24 -9.37 -2.22
CA LEU A 93 9.49 -10.63 -2.23
C LEU A 93 9.54 -11.32 -3.61
N GLU A 94 9.39 -10.54 -4.68
CA GLU A 94 9.44 -11.02 -6.07
C GLU A 94 10.81 -11.60 -6.43
N THR A 95 11.88 -10.89 -6.06
CA THR A 95 13.26 -11.35 -6.30
C THR A 95 13.59 -12.62 -5.53
N LYS A 96 13.17 -12.74 -4.26
CA LYS A 96 13.32 -13.98 -3.48
C LYS A 96 12.60 -15.16 -4.12
N LYS A 97 11.38 -14.97 -4.61
CA LYS A 97 10.63 -16.00 -5.33
C LYS A 97 11.33 -16.45 -6.60
N ALA A 98 11.84 -15.51 -7.40
CA ALA A 98 12.59 -15.83 -8.62
C ALA A 98 13.88 -16.61 -8.32
N GLY A 99 14.61 -16.23 -7.27
CA GLY A 99 15.82 -16.96 -6.83
C GLY A 99 15.54 -18.41 -6.41
N ILE A 100 14.43 -18.65 -5.71
CA ILE A 100 14.00 -20.02 -5.32
C ILE A 100 13.62 -20.86 -6.55
N ALA A 101 13.01 -20.26 -7.57
CA ALA A 101 12.62 -20.97 -8.79
C ALA A 101 13.83 -21.44 -9.62
N HIS A 102 14.96 -20.73 -9.56
CA HIS A 102 16.19 -21.07 -10.30
C HIS A 102 17.16 -21.98 -9.52
N GLY A 103 16.93 -22.21 -8.22
CA GLY A 103 17.74 -23.05 -7.35
C GLY A 103 17.35 -24.53 -7.33
N LYS A 104 17.05 -25.14 -8.49
CA LYS A 104 16.91 -26.60 -8.62
C LYS A 104 18.09 -27.16 -9.40
N ASN A 105 19.13 -27.58 -8.68
CA ASN A 105 20.13 -28.55 -9.14
C ASN A 105 20.20 -29.69 -8.12
#